data_AF-A0A817QTK8-F1
#
_entry.id   AF-A0A817QTK8-F1
#
_cell.length_a   1.000
_cell.length_b   1.000
_cell.length_c   1.000
_cell.angle_alpha   90.00
_cell.angle_beta   90.00
_cell.angle_gamma   90.00
#
_symmetry.space_group_name_H-M   'P 1'
#
loop_
_entity.id
_entity.type
_entity.pdbx_description
1 polymer ?
#
loop_
_entity_poly.entity_id
_entity_poly.type
_entity_poly.pdbx_seq_one_letter_code
_entity_poly.pdbx_strand_id
1 'polypeptide(L)'
;MSLSKQSVQSYYMEFLRCAGCSEVFAYENPLHRPITLPVCGHTMCGGCVYIMRDEKKCPQDEVSFEINDTSINQLPTNYPLLIIRYDPKQLPKDNEERYGDCPSYMKLDDLTRSYFTVTEDFLGEISLFIKPIINDEKRQSIFSRSTTRKIFSLLNNQYINHEGRSKVLEAIRSLGEHICIDCIRHYQKPQQLKDNLEAAIRLPKGHFPEPEKVLKTILLFLKCCHPITSGENLVESMAQIVQRKDPYGILSSVHDIVHLLSITPCCFQMVEQADSSSSIKLKPEFQNYESIRREYDSRIIEMAMSNDFCLSAEQWSYLFYGNMQHEFEMALIYQKLHTPQSFTTAINLFYDMAKHAQGDPQTIEHLRGYFQFLSNIDLEKDASQWYQYTAALGLLKKVLKLLINLHK
;
A
#
# COMPACT_ATOMS: atom_id res chain seq x y z
N MET A 1 -3.95 18.76 5.47
CA MET A 1 -4.45 19.98 4.79
C MET A 1 -5.67 19.62 3.97
N SER A 2 -6.80 20.33 4.14
CA SER A 2 -8.00 20.15 3.34
C SER A 2 -7.80 20.77 1.95
N LEU A 3 -7.51 19.92 0.97
CA LEU A 3 -7.55 20.30 -0.44
C LEU A 3 -8.93 20.89 -0.78
N SER A 4 -8.97 21.98 -1.56
CA SER A 4 -10.21 22.67 -1.92
C SER A 4 -11.15 21.72 -2.67
N LYS A 5 -12.46 21.86 -2.49
CA LYS A 5 -13.48 20.91 -2.97
C LYS A 5 -13.41 20.65 -4.49
N GLN A 6 -13.04 21.65 -5.29
CA GLN A 6 -12.79 21.50 -6.74
C GLN A 6 -11.58 20.60 -7.06
N SER A 7 -10.57 20.52 -6.19
CA SER A 7 -9.37 19.71 -6.42
C SER A 7 -9.57 18.21 -6.17
N VAL A 8 -10.58 17.82 -5.38
CA VAL A 8 -10.88 16.39 -5.10
C VAL A 8 -11.62 15.74 -6.28
N GLN A 9 -12.61 16.43 -6.84
CA GLN A 9 -13.28 15.97 -8.06
C GLN A 9 -12.30 15.93 -9.24
N SER A 10 -11.45 16.95 -9.38
CA SER A 10 -10.38 16.98 -10.38
C SER A 10 -9.41 15.80 -10.24
N TYR A 11 -9.09 15.37 -9.01
CA TYR A 11 -8.16 14.27 -8.77
C TYR A 11 -8.72 12.92 -9.24
N TYR A 12 -9.95 12.57 -8.87
CA TYR A 12 -10.50 11.27 -9.26
C TYR A 12 -10.95 11.20 -10.73
N MET A 13 -11.23 12.36 -11.33
CA MET A 13 -11.53 12.45 -12.76
C MET A 13 -10.34 12.07 -13.65
N GLU A 14 -9.12 12.11 -13.12
CA GLU A 14 -7.92 11.63 -13.83
C GLU A 14 -8.01 10.14 -14.17
N PHE A 15 -8.56 9.31 -13.27
CA PHE A 15 -8.78 7.87 -13.52
C PHE A 15 -9.85 7.58 -14.59
N LEU A 16 -10.59 8.61 -15.01
CA LEU A 16 -11.64 8.52 -16.02
C LEU A 16 -11.24 9.21 -17.34
N ARG A 17 -9.95 9.50 -17.51
CA ARG A 17 -9.37 10.08 -18.72
C ARG A 17 -8.49 9.08 -19.43
N CYS A 18 -8.45 9.20 -20.75
CA CYS A 18 -7.54 8.42 -21.57
C CYS A 18 -6.10 8.81 -21.29
N ALA A 19 -5.24 7.82 -21.03
CA ALA A 19 -3.81 8.04 -20.85
C ALA A 19 -3.08 8.53 -22.13
N GLY A 20 -3.71 8.43 -23.31
CA GLY A 20 -3.15 8.94 -24.57
C GLY A 20 -3.55 10.37 -24.87
N CYS A 21 -4.86 10.63 -25.00
CA CYS A 21 -5.37 11.95 -25.40
C CYS A 21 -5.87 12.82 -24.25
N SER A 22 -5.84 12.35 -22.99
CA SER A 22 -6.33 13.05 -21.78
C SER A 22 -7.83 13.40 -21.79
N GLU A 23 -8.56 13.01 -22.83
CA GLU A 23 -9.99 13.18 -22.91
C GLU A 23 -10.73 12.19 -22.02
N VAL A 24 -11.88 12.62 -21.53
CA VAL A 24 -12.72 11.82 -20.63
C VAL A 24 -13.38 10.68 -21.43
N PHE A 25 -13.45 9.50 -20.81
CA PHE A 25 -14.10 8.35 -21.44
C PHE A 25 -15.60 8.59 -21.65
N ALA A 26 -16.09 8.12 -22.80
CA ALA A 26 -17.49 8.26 -23.18
C ALA A 26 -18.05 6.94 -23.72
N TYR A 27 -19.26 6.60 -23.30
CA TYR A 27 -19.95 5.39 -23.76
C TYR A 27 -20.52 5.56 -25.18
N GLU A 28 -21.09 6.74 -25.46
CA GLU A 28 -21.81 7.04 -26.70
C GLU A 28 -20.90 7.05 -27.94
N ASN A 29 -19.61 7.35 -27.74
CA ASN A 29 -18.62 7.34 -28.81
C ASN A 29 -17.73 6.09 -28.67
N PRO A 30 -17.85 5.09 -29.57
CA PRO A 30 -17.04 3.87 -29.52
C PRO A 30 -15.52 4.14 -29.51
N LEU A 31 -15.06 5.21 -30.15
CA LEU A 31 -13.63 5.59 -30.16
C LEU A 31 -13.17 6.17 -28.81
N HIS A 32 -14.09 6.61 -27.95
CA HIS A 32 -13.80 7.13 -26.61
C HIS A 32 -14.12 6.15 -25.47
N ARG A 33 -14.48 4.91 -25.79
CA ARG A 33 -14.68 3.86 -24.78
C ARG A 33 -13.34 3.43 -24.17
N PRO A 34 -13.28 3.20 -22.84
CA PRO A 34 -12.06 2.83 -22.15
C PRO A 34 -11.66 1.39 -22.46
N ILE A 35 -10.38 1.17 -22.75
CA ILE A 35 -9.76 -0.14 -22.96
C ILE A 35 -8.52 -0.17 -22.07
N THR A 36 -8.46 -1.13 -21.15
CA THR A 36 -7.31 -1.30 -20.26
C THR A 36 -6.26 -2.21 -20.87
N LEU A 37 -5.01 -1.77 -20.84
CA LEU A 37 -3.87 -2.51 -21.35
C LEU A 37 -3.42 -3.59 -20.35
N PRO A 38 -3.13 -4.82 -20.80
CA PRO A 38 -2.87 -5.96 -19.90
C PRO A 38 -1.54 -5.90 -19.13
N VAL A 39 -0.51 -5.29 -19.70
CA VAL A 39 0.84 -5.30 -19.09
C VAL A 39 1.03 -4.11 -18.15
N CYS A 40 0.68 -2.89 -18.56
CA CYS A 40 0.90 -1.71 -17.73
C CYS A 40 -0.32 -1.29 -16.89
N GLY A 41 -1.51 -1.82 -17.14
CA GLY A 41 -2.74 -1.41 -16.44
C GLY A 41 -3.27 -0.02 -16.83
N HIS A 42 -2.55 0.73 -17.67
CA HIS A 42 -3.04 2.00 -18.22
C HIS A 42 -4.31 1.81 -19.04
N THR A 43 -5.28 2.71 -18.88
CA THR A 43 -6.53 2.71 -19.65
C THR A 43 -6.50 3.78 -20.72
N MET A 44 -6.81 3.39 -21.95
CA MET A 44 -6.79 4.25 -23.13
C MET A 44 -8.12 4.18 -23.87
N CYS A 45 -8.45 5.19 -24.67
CA CYS A 45 -9.66 5.12 -25.48
C CYS A 45 -9.44 4.26 -26.73
N GLY A 46 -10.53 3.70 -27.27
CA GLY A 46 -10.47 2.88 -28.49
C GLY A 46 -9.76 3.55 -29.68
N GLY A 47 -9.90 4.87 -29.84
CA GLY A 47 -9.20 5.64 -30.87
C GLY A 47 -7.69 5.68 -30.67
N CYS A 48 -7.22 5.91 -29.44
CA CYS A 48 -5.79 5.90 -29.14
C CYS A 48 -5.21 4.48 -29.27
N VAL A 49 -5.95 3.46 -28.80
CA VAL A 49 -5.58 2.04 -28.97
C VAL A 49 -5.44 1.68 -30.45
N TYR A 50 -6.37 2.16 -31.29
CA TYR A 50 -6.30 1.94 -32.73
C TYR A 50 -5.06 2.59 -33.36
N ILE A 51 -4.68 3.80 -32.94
CA ILE A 51 -3.51 4.52 -33.47
C ILE A 51 -2.20 3.81 -33.09
N MET A 52 -2.06 3.38 -31.83
CA MET A 52 -0.83 2.76 -31.31
C MET A 52 -0.65 1.27 -31.66
N ARG A 53 -1.59 0.67 -32.39
CA ARG A 53 -1.64 -0.78 -32.66
C ARG A 53 -0.35 -1.32 -33.33
N ASP A 54 0.33 -0.48 -34.09
CA ASP A 54 1.51 -0.84 -34.87
C ASP A 54 2.81 -0.69 -34.03
N GLU A 55 2.86 0.28 -33.11
CA GLU A 55 4.01 0.53 -32.24
C GLU A 55 4.10 -0.46 -31.06
N LYS A 56 2.95 -1.02 -30.63
CA LYS A 56 2.83 -2.01 -29.55
C LYS A 56 3.48 -1.61 -28.21
N LYS A 57 3.57 -0.31 -27.95
CA LYS A 57 4.11 0.26 -26.70
C LYS A 57 3.12 1.20 -26.06
N CYS A 58 3.05 1.20 -24.74
CA CYS A 58 2.22 2.17 -24.03
C CYS A 58 2.89 3.56 -24.09
N PRO A 59 2.16 4.65 -24.41
CA PRO A 59 2.74 5.99 -24.50
C PRO A 59 3.11 6.61 -23.14
N GLN A 60 2.71 5.98 -22.03
CA GLN A 60 2.98 6.48 -20.68
C GLN A 60 4.31 5.96 -20.12
N ASP A 61 4.58 4.67 -20.30
CA ASP A 61 5.71 3.98 -19.66
C ASP A 61 6.56 3.16 -20.66
N GLU A 62 6.26 3.25 -21.96
CA GLU A 62 6.93 2.55 -23.06
C GLU A 62 6.93 1.02 -22.94
N VAL A 63 6.12 0.47 -22.03
CA VAL A 63 5.99 -0.97 -21.85
C VAL A 63 5.44 -1.58 -23.12
N SER A 64 6.22 -2.50 -23.68
CA SER A 64 5.82 -3.25 -24.86
C SER A 64 4.82 -4.32 -24.47
N PHE A 65 3.72 -4.40 -25.19
CA PHE A 65 2.72 -5.45 -25.02
C PHE A 65 2.77 -6.37 -26.24
N GLU A 66 3.52 -7.47 -26.13
CA GLU A 66 3.37 -8.59 -27.04
C GLU A 66 2.16 -9.41 -26.59
N ILE A 67 0.99 -9.07 -27.12
CA ILE A 67 -0.20 -9.87 -26.86
C ILE A 67 -0.11 -11.09 -27.77
N ASN A 68 0.43 -12.19 -27.26
CA ASN A 68 0.33 -13.49 -27.91
C ASN A 68 -1.18 -13.80 -28.10
N ASP A 69 -1.57 -14.04 -29.35
CA ASP A 69 -2.90 -14.45 -29.85
C ASP A 69 -4.07 -13.45 -29.85
N THR A 70 -3.91 -12.19 -29.42
CA THR A 70 -5.02 -11.20 -29.43
C THR A 70 -4.51 -9.81 -29.79
N SER A 71 -4.94 -9.23 -30.92
CA SER A 71 -4.58 -7.83 -31.23
C SER A 71 -5.10 -6.89 -30.14
N ILE A 72 -4.40 -5.81 -29.82
CA ILE A 72 -4.84 -4.80 -28.83
C ILE A 72 -6.25 -4.26 -29.13
N ASN A 73 -6.63 -4.23 -30.41
CA ASN A 73 -7.96 -3.82 -30.89
C ASN A 73 -9.06 -4.84 -30.57
N GLN A 74 -8.71 -6.02 -30.04
CA GLN A 74 -9.63 -7.07 -29.69
C GLN A 74 -9.94 -7.10 -28.19
N LEU A 75 -9.30 -6.24 -27.39
CA LEU A 75 -9.52 -6.16 -25.95
C LEU A 75 -10.92 -5.61 -25.62
N PRO A 76 -11.53 -6.07 -24.51
CA PRO A 76 -12.85 -5.61 -24.10
C PRO A 76 -12.82 -4.17 -23.59
N THR A 77 -13.93 -3.47 -23.77
CA THR A 77 -14.17 -2.17 -23.13
C THR A 77 -14.29 -2.35 -21.62
N ASN A 78 -13.67 -1.46 -20.83
CA ASN A 78 -13.79 -1.47 -19.37
C ASN A 78 -15.10 -0.79 -18.93
N TYR A 79 -16.22 -1.52 -19.00
CA TYR A 79 -17.53 -1.04 -18.57
C TYR A 79 -17.62 -0.64 -17.09
N PRO A 80 -16.91 -1.29 -16.13
CA PRO A 80 -16.86 -0.83 -14.74
C PRO A 80 -16.48 0.67 -14.61
N LEU A 81 -15.49 1.16 -15.38
CA LEU A 81 -15.16 2.59 -15.38
C LEU A 81 -16.28 3.48 -15.95
N LEU A 82 -17.04 2.99 -16.93
CA LEU A 82 -18.19 3.71 -17.48
C LEU A 82 -19.35 3.80 -16.46
N ILE A 83 -19.59 2.77 -15.65
CA ILE A 83 -20.64 2.75 -14.61
C ILE A 83 -20.48 3.90 -13.59
N ILE A 84 -19.23 4.29 -13.34
CA ILE A 84 -18.90 5.43 -12.47
C ILE A 84 -19.49 6.74 -13.03
N ARG A 85 -19.46 6.93 -14.35
CA ARG A 85 -19.95 8.14 -15.02
C ARG A 85 -21.44 8.05 -15.39
N TYR A 86 -21.87 6.91 -15.90
CA TYR A 86 -23.19 6.73 -16.51
C TYR A 86 -24.14 5.99 -15.59
N ASP A 87 -25.43 6.31 -15.62
CA ASP A 87 -26.43 5.49 -14.94
C ASP A 87 -26.40 4.07 -15.54
N PRO A 88 -26.34 2.98 -14.75
CA PRO A 88 -26.41 1.62 -15.28
C PRO A 88 -27.57 1.38 -16.26
N LYS A 89 -28.67 2.14 -16.16
CA LYS A 89 -29.80 2.08 -17.09
C LYS A 89 -29.49 2.59 -18.51
N GLN A 90 -28.44 3.41 -18.67
CA GLN A 90 -27.98 3.94 -19.95
C GLN A 90 -26.98 3.01 -20.66
N LEU A 91 -26.39 2.07 -19.90
CA LEU A 91 -25.41 1.11 -20.40
C LEU A 91 -26.11 -0.21 -20.78
N PRO A 92 -25.48 -1.06 -21.62
CA PRO A 92 -26.05 -2.34 -21.98
C PRO A 92 -26.21 -3.26 -20.77
N LYS A 93 -27.27 -4.05 -20.78
CA LYS A 93 -27.73 -4.77 -19.57
C LYS A 93 -26.94 -6.03 -19.32
N ASP A 94 -26.59 -6.75 -20.36
CA ASP A 94 -25.87 -8.02 -20.28
C ASP A 94 -24.55 -7.98 -21.06
N ASN A 95 -23.75 -9.03 -20.89
CA ASN A 95 -22.44 -9.12 -21.50
C ASN A 95 -22.46 -9.43 -22.98
N GLU A 96 -23.54 -10.01 -23.51
CA GLU A 96 -23.67 -10.22 -24.96
C GLU A 96 -23.85 -8.88 -25.67
N GLU A 97 -24.64 -7.96 -25.10
CA GLU A 97 -24.74 -6.59 -25.62
C GLU A 97 -23.44 -5.77 -25.41
N ARG A 98 -22.70 -6.00 -24.32
CA ARG A 98 -21.44 -5.28 -24.03
C ARG A 98 -20.26 -5.76 -24.88
N TYR A 99 -20.17 -7.07 -25.10
CA TYR A 99 -18.96 -7.74 -25.55
C TYR A 99 -19.19 -8.72 -26.72
N GLY A 100 -20.41 -8.86 -27.24
CA GLY A 100 -20.72 -9.78 -28.35
C GLY A 100 -19.89 -9.52 -29.62
N ASP A 101 -19.46 -8.28 -29.83
CA ASP A 101 -18.56 -7.91 -30.94
C ASP A 101 -17.07 -7.96 -30.57
N CYS A 102 -16.73 -8.29 -29.32
CA CYS A 102 -15.35 -8.32 -28.81
C CYS A 102 -14.71 -9.70 -29.08
N PRO A 103 -13.68 -9.79 -29.95
CA PRO A 103 -13.12 -11.09 -30.33
C PRO A 103 -12.51 -11.86 -29.16
N SER A 104 -11.93 -11.20 -28.17
CA SER A 104 -11.38 -11.89 -27.01
C SER A 104 -12.47 -12.49 -26.11
N TYR A 105 -13.63 -11.83 -26.00
CA TYR A 105 -14.78 -12.37 -25.26
C TYR A 105 -15.40 -13.57 -26.00
N MET A 106 -15.53 -13.47 -27.32
CA MET A 106 -16.09 -14.53 -28.17
C MET A 106 -15.24 -15.81 -28.20
N LYS A 107 -13.94 -15.72 -27.91
CA LYS A 107 -13.04 -16.89 -27.79
C LYS A 107 -13.22 -17.68 -26.49
N LEU A 108 -13.88 -17.12 -25.48
CA LEU A 108 -14.10 -17.78 -24.19
C LEU A 108 -15.12 -18.92 -24.34
N ASP A 109 -14.91 -20.03 -23.64
CA ASP A 109 -15.91 -21.09 -23.50
C ASP A 109 -17.09 -20.66 -22.60
N ASP A 110 -18.21 -21.39 -22.66
CA ASP A 110 -19.45 -21.03 -21.96
C ASP A 110 -19.26 -20.91 -20.44
N LEU A 111 -18.47 -21.81 -19.84
CA LEU A 111 -18.19 -21.78 -18.41
C LEU A 111 -17.38 -20.52 -18.02
N THR A 112 -16.38 -20.18 -18.82
CA THR A 112 -15.55 -19.00 -18.64
C THR A 112 -16.35 -17.72 -18.84
N ARG A 113 -17.25 -17.66 -19.83
CA ARG A 113 -18.18 -16.53 -20.01
C ARG A 113 -19.11 -16.34 -18.81
N SER A 114 -19.54 -17.43 -18.17
CA SER A 114 -20.33 -17.36 -16.93
C SER A 114 -19.53 -16.68 -15.80
N TYR A 115 -18.29 -17.09 -15.57
CA TYR A 115 -17.42 -16.45 -14.58
C TYR A 115 -17.06 -15.01 -14.92
N PHE A 116 -16.81 -14.71 -16.19
CA PHE A 116 -16.58 -13.35 -16.68
C PHE A 116 -17.79 -12.46 -16.38
N THR A 117 -19.01 -12.97 -16.55
CA THR A 117 -20.24 -12.25 -16.24
C THR A 117 -20.39 -11.93 -14.77
N VAL A 118 -20.19 -12.92 -13.90
CA VAL A 118 -20.22 -12.68 -12.45
C VAL A 118 -19.12 -11.70 -12.02
N THR A 119 -17.95 -11.75 -12.67
CA THR A 119 -16.85 -10.81 -12.41
C THR A 119 -17.23 -9.38 -12.77
N GLU A 120 -17.78 -9.16 -13.97
CA GLU A 120 -18.24 -7.85 -14.44
C GLU A 120 -19.33 -7.27 -13.52
N ASP A 121 -20.26 -8.11 -13.04
CA ASP A 121 -21.27 -7.69 -12.08
C ASP A 121 -20.63 -7.23 -10.76
N PHE A 122 -19.62 -7.96 -10.27
CA PHE A 122 -18.91 -7.58 -9.04
C PHE A 122 -18.12 -6.28 -9.20
N LEU A 123 -17.41 -6.09 -10.33
CA LEU A 123 -16.70 -4.84 -10.62
C LEU A 123 -17.67 -3.67 -10.82
N GLY A 124 -18.84 -3.92 -11.43
CA GLY A 124 -19.91 -2.95 -11.56
C GLY A 124 -20.46 -2.49 -10.20
N GLU A 125 -20.72 -3.43 -9.28
CA GLU A 125 -21.11 -3.10 -7.90
C GLU A 125 -20.04 -2.29 -7.16
N ILE A 126 -18.76 -2.67 -7.29
CA ILE A 126 -17.64 -1.91 -6.71
C ILE A 126 -17.58 -0.49 -7.29
N SER A 127 -17.81 -0.35 -8.59
CA SER A 127 -17.86 0.96 -9.27
C SER A 127 -19.00 1.83 -8.72
N LEU A 128 -20.15 1.24 -8.39
CA LEU A 128 -21.26 1.94 -7.74
C LEU A 128 -20.93 2.39 -6.31
N PHE A 129 -20.04 1.69 -5.59
CA PHE A 129 -19.61 2.12 -4.25
C PHE A 129 -18.79 3.42 -4.30
N ILE A 130 -17.99 3.62 -5.35
CA ILE A 130 -17.16 4.82 -5.51
C ILE A 130 -17.83 5.94 -6.31
N LYS A 131 -18.85 5.64 -7.11
CA LYS A 131 -19.60 6.62 -7.91
C LYS A 131 -20.04 7.88 -7.13
N PRO A 132 -20.59 7.77 -5.90
CA PRO A 132 -20.97 8.96 -5.13
C PRO A 132 -19.79 9.86 -4.75
N ILE A 133 -18.57 9.30 -4.62
CA ILE A 133 -17.36 10.06 -4.27
C ILE A 133 -16.99 11.05 -5.38
N ILE A 134 -17.27 10.69 -6.64
CA ILE A 134 -16.96 11.53 -7.81
C ILE A 134 -18.10 12.50 -8.13
N ASN A 135 -19.35 12.05 -7.96
CA ASN A 135 -20.52 12.77 -8.43
C ASN A 135 -21.22 13.61 -7.34
N ASP A 136 -21.00 13.33 -6.06
CA ASP A 136 -21.68 14.01 -4.94
C ASP A 136 -20.65 14.69 -4.01
N GLU A 137 -20.37 15.96 -4.30
CA GLU A 137 -19.42 16.80 -3.55
C GLU A 137 -19.78 17.00 -2.06
N LYS A 138 -21.00 16.65 -1.65
CA LYS A 138 -21.49 16.84 -0.27
C LYS A 138 -21.35 15.60 0.61
N ARG A 139 -21.06 14.42 0.03
CA ARG A 139 -20.86 13.20 0.83
C ARG A 139 -19.43 13.12 1.31
N GLN A 140 -19.26 12.96 2.63
CA GLN A 140 -17.98 12.48 3.15
C GLN A 140 -17.71 11.10 2.54
N SER A 141 -16.53 10.95 1.94
CA SER A 141 -16.09 9.66 1.41
C SER A 141 -16.04 8.64 2.54
N ILE A 142 -16.80 7.55 2.41
CA ILE A 142 -16.77 6.41 3.33
C ILE A 142 -15.38 5.79 3.36
N PHE A 143 -14.69 5.81 2.21
CA PHE A 143 -13.36 5.28 2.06
C PHE A 143 -12.29 6.37 2.22
N SER A 144 -11.14 6.00 2.80
CA SER A 144 -9.96 6.86 2.81
C SER A 144 -9.49 7.13 1.37
N ARG A 145 -8.79 8.26 1.13
CA ARG A 145 -8.26 8.59 -0.21
C ARG A 145 -7.38 7.47 -0.77
N SER A 146 -6.58 6.84 0.11
CA SER A 146 -5.74 5.69 -0.24
C SER A 146 -6.58 4.48 -0.65
N THR A 147 -7.62 4.13 0.11
CA THR A 147 -8.56 3.05 -0.23
C THR A 147 -9.23 3.32 -1.57
N THR A 148 -9.76 4.52 -1.79
CA THR A 148 -10.39 4.91 -3.06
C THR A 148 -9.40 4.78 -4.23
N ARG A 149 -8.16 5.24 -4.07
CA ARG A 149 -7.11 5.10 -5.11
C ARG A 149 -6.81 3.63 -5.44
N LYS A 150 -6.71 2.76 -4.43
CA LYS A 150 -6.52 1.31 -4.64
C LYS A 150 -7.72 0.66 -5.32
N ILE A 151 -8.96 1.10 -5.04
CA ILE A 151 -10.14 0.64 -5.78
C ILE A 151 -10.07 1.06 -7.25
N PHE A 152 -9.68 2.30 -7.57
CA PHE A 152 -9.45 2.69 -8.97
C PHE A 152 -8.35 1.87 -9.63
N SER A 153 -7.26 1.59 -8.91
CA SER A 153 -6.18 0.74 -9.41
C SER A 153 -6.69 -0.67 -9.71
N LEU A 154 -7.57 -1.22 -8.88
CA LEU A 154 -8.23 -2.52 -9.12
C LEU A 154 -9.08 -2.49 -10.39
N LEU A 155 -9.90 -1.45 -10.57
CA LEU A 155 -10.77 -1.27 -11.74
C LEU A 155 -9.97 -1.02 -13.04
N ASN A 156 -8.77 -0.46 -12.94
CA ASN A 156 -7.83 -0.29 -14.05
C ASN A 156 -6.96 -1.53 -14.27
N ASN A 157 -7.58 -2.70 -14.40
CA ASN A 157 -6.89 -3.89 -14.87
C ASN A 157 -7.68 -4.58 -15.96
N GLN A 158 -6.95 -5.11 -16.94
CA GLN A 158 -7.48 -6.08 -17.87
C GLN A 158 -7.29 -7.48 -17.26
N TYR A 159 -8.28 -8.36 -17.35
CA TYR A 159 -8.24 -9.67 -16.68
C TYR A 159 -8.71 -10.82 -17.57
N ILE A 160 -8.85 -10.55 -18.87
CA ILE A 160 -9.15 -11.60 -19.85
C ILE A 160 -7.99 -12.60 -19.99
N ASN A 161 -6.76 -12.14 -19.80
CA ASN A 161 -5.56 -12.97 -19.82
C ASN A 161 -5.09 -13.32 -18.40
N HIS A 162 -4.21 -14.33 -18.32
CA HIS A 162 -3.69 -14.82 -17.05
C HIS A 162 -2.93 -13.75 -16.27
N GLU A 163 -1.99 -13.05 -16.92
CA GLU A 163 -1.17 -12.01 -16.31
C GLU A 163 -2.02 -10.90 -15.68
N GLY A 164 -3.07 -10.49 -16.37
CA GLY A 164 -4.04 -9.53 -15.90
C GLY A 164 -4.80 -10.00 -14.66
N ARG A 165 -5.22 -11.27 -14.62
CA ARG A 165 -5.84 -11.87 -13.42
C ARG A 165 -4.88 -11.92 -12.24
N SER A 166 -3.61 -12.26 -12.46
CA SER A 166 -2.60 -12.24 -11.38
C SER A 166 -2.44 -10.83 -10.78
N LYS A 167 -2.39 -9.78 -11.61
CA LYS A 167 -2.33 -8.38 -11.13
C LYS A 167 -3.57 -7.96 -10.36
N VAL A 168 -4.75 -8.36 -10.82
CA VAL A 168 -5.99 -8.09 -10.09
C VAL A 168 -6.00 -8.83 -8.75
N LEU A 169 -5.55 -10.09 -8.68
CA LEU A 169 -5.46 -10.82 -7.42
C LEU A 169 -4.48 -10.18 -6.44
N GLU A 170 -3.36 -9.66 -6.95
CA GLU A 170 -2.42 -8.87 -6.16
C GLU A 170 -3.09 -7.58 -5.64
N ALA A 171 -3.82 -6.86 -6.50
CA ALA A 171 -4.58 -5.68 -6.10
C ALA A 171 -5.66 -6.01 -5.06
N ILE A 172 -6.37 -7.14 -5.21
CA ILE A 172 -7.37 -7.64 -4.27
C ILE A 172 -6.73 -7.89 -2.90
N ARG A 173 -5.61 -8.63 -2.86
CA ARG A 173 -4.88 -8.92 -1.61
C ARG A 173 -4.36 -7.64 -0.96
N SER A 174 -3.74 -6.77 -1.74
CA SER A 174 -3.19 -5.48 -1.30
C SER A 174 -4.25 -4.51 -0.78
N LEU A 175 -5.46 -4.53 -1.37
CA LEU A 175 -6.59 -3.75 -0.90
C LEU A 175 -7.23 -4.35 0.35
N GLY A 176 -7.39 -5.67 0.41
CA GLY A 176 -7.87 -6.38 1.60
C GLY A 176 -7.00 -6.11 2.84
N GLU A 177 -5.68 -6.17 2.67
CA GLU A 177 -4.73 -5.84 3.73
C GLU A 177 -4.81 -4.37 4.15
N HIS A 178 -4.86 -3.46 3.18
CA HIS A 178 -4.96 -2.03 3.46
C HIS A 178 -6.23 -1.69 4.26
N ILE A 179 -7.36 -2.28 3.87
CA ILE A 179 -8.63 -2.15 4.57
C ILE A 179 -8.53 -2.71 6.00
N CYS A 180 -7.91 -3.88 6.17
CA CYS A 180 -7.72 -4.49 7.49
C CYS A 180 -6.91 -3.57 8.43
N ILE A 181 -5.84 -2.96 7.91
CA ILE A 181 -5.04 -1.97 8.64
C ILE A 181 -5.85 -0.69 8.95
N ASP A 182 -6.66 -0.19 8.01
CA ASP A 182 -7.53 0.96 8.26
C ASP A 182 -8.58 0.64 9.35
N CYS A 183 -9.09 -0.59 9.42
CA CYS A 183 -9.94 -1.06 10.52
C CYS A 183 -9.18 -1.08 11.86
N ILE A 184 -7.95 -1.58 11.91
CA ILE A 184 -7.12 -1.54 13.12
C ILE A 184 -6.95 -0.09 13.61
N ARG A 185 -6.59 0.81 12.69
CA ARG A 185 -6.43 2.25 12.99
C ARG A 185 -7.70 2.88 13.54
N HIS A 186 -8.86 2.45 13.07
CA HIS A 186 -10.14 2.93 13.61
C HIS A 186 -10.31 2.57 15.10
N TYR A 187 -9.88 1.38 15.51
CA TYR A 187 -9.91 0.96 16.92
C TYR A 187 -8.76 1.54 17.76
N GLN A 188 -7.65 1.93 17.13
CA GLN A 188 -6.53 2.62 17.81
C GLN A 188 -6.91 4.08 18.11
N LYS A 189 -7.22 4.38 19.39
CA LYS A 189 -7.60 5.75 19.82
C LYS A 189 -6.45 6.74 19.58
N PRO A 190 -6.60 7.75 18.69
CA PRO A 190 -5.49 8.64 18.31
C PRO A 190 -4.94 9.48 19.46
N GLN A 191 -5.79 9.84 20.44
CA GLN A 191 -5.42 10.75 21.53
C GLN A 191 -4.37 10.19 22.49
N GLN A 192 -4.26 8.86 22.61
CA GLN A 192 -3.31 8.19 23.50
C GLN A 192 -2.23 7.43 22.72
N LEU A 193 -2.25 7.52 21.38
CA LEU A 193 -1.39 6.69 20.52
C LEU A 193 0.09 6.96 20.77
N LYS A 194 0.48 8.24 20.87
CA LYS A 194 1.86 8.63 21.11
C LYS A 194 2.35 8.11 22.47
N ASP A 195 1.62 8.40 23.53
CA ASP A 195 2.02 8.02 24.90
C ASP A 195 2.07 6.49 25.06
N ASN A 196 1.09 5.77 24.49
CA ASN A 196 1.07 4.30 24.50
C ASN A 196 2.24 3.72 23.69
N LEU A 197 2.57 4.32 22.55
CA LEU A 197 3.69 3.91 21.71
C LEU A 197 5.02 4.15 22.42
N GLU A 198 5.23 5.33 23.01
CA GLU A 198 6.42 5.67 23.77
C GLU A 198 6.61 4.73 24.98
N ALA A 199 5.52 4.37 25.66
CA ALA A 199 5.54 3.39 26.75
C ALA A 199 5.86 1.97 26.26
N ALA A 200 5.29 1.53 25.14
CA ALA A 200 5.43 0.18 24.61
C ALA A 200 6.82 -0.11 24.02
N ILE A 201 7.42 0.89 23.36
CA ILE A 201 8.78 0.77 22.80
C ILE A 201 9.84 0.70 23.91
N ARG A 202 9.45 0.87 25.20
CA ARG A 202 10.33 0.77 26.38
C ARG A 202 11.59 1.62 26.22
N LEU A 203 11.46 2.79 25.59
CA LEU A 203 12.52 3.79 25.65
C LEU A 203 12.72 4.13 27.13
N PRO A 204 13.94 4.00 27.68
CA PRO A 204 14.21 4.10 29.11
C PRO A 204 13.62 5.31 29.85
N LYS A 205 13.13 6.37 29.17
CA LYS A 205 12.32 7.44 29.78
C LYS A 205 11.11 7.96 28.96
N GLY A 206 10.54 7.14 28.07
CA GLY A 206 9.21 7.37 27.49
C GLY A 206 9.05 8.62 26.62
N HIS A 207 10.10 9.08 25.94
CA HIS A 207 10.01 10.14 24.92
C HIS A 207 10.80 9.72 23.69
N PHE A 208 10.29 9.98 22.49
CA PHE A 208 11.09 9.88 21.27
C PHE A 208 12.30 10.81 21.37
N PRO A 209 13.53 10.29 21.42
CA PRO A 209 14.70 11.13 21.54
C PRO A 209 14.92 11.83 20.19
N GLU A 210 15.28 13.12 20.19
CA GLU A 210 15.65 13.82 18.95
C GLU A 210 16.95 13.21 18.39
N PRO A 211 16.88 12.33 17.36
CA PRO A 211 18.01 11.47 17.06
C PRO A 211 19.09 12.22 16.28
N GLU A 212 18.76 13.35 15.67
CA GLU A 212 19.64 14.07 14.76
C GLU A 212 20.99 14.47 15.40
N LYS A 213 20.95 15.15 16.54
CA LYS A 213 22.17 15.61 17.23
C LYS A 213 23.03 14.44 17.69
N VAL A 214 22.40 13.40 18.23
CA VAL A 214 23.09 12.22 18.76
C VAL A 214 23.71 11.40 17.63
N LEU A 215 22.95 11.09 16.57
CA LEU A 215 23.44 10.35 15.40
C LEU A 215 24.59 11.06 14.70
N LYS A 216 24.51 12.39 14.51
CA LYS A 216 25.62 13.18 13.94
C LYS A 216 26.86 13.13 14.84
N THR A 217 26.69 13.17 16.16
CA THR A 217 27.80 13.09 17.12
C THR A 217 28.46 11.70 17.09
N ILE A 218 27.66 10.63 17.05
CA ILE A 218 28.13 9.24 16.90
C ILE A 218 28.94 9.10 15.60
N LEU A 219 28.42 9.59 14.47
CA LEU A 219 29.11 9.54 13.18
C LEU A 219 30.44 10.31 13.20
N LEU A 220 30.45 11.53 13.74
CA LEU A 220 31.67 12.32 13.86
C LEU A 220 32.70 11.62 14.76
N PHE A 221 32.27 11.00 15.85
CA PHE A 221 33.19 10.26 16.71
C PHE A 221 33.79 9.05 16.01
N LEU A 222 32.96 8.19 15.43
CA LEU A 222 33.42 6.96 14.79
C LEU A 222 34.28 7.23 13.53
N LYS A 223 34.17 8.42 12.93
CA LYS A 223 35.06 8.90 11.87
C LYS A 223 36.40 9.43 12.39
N CYS A 224 36.43 10.06 13.57
CA CYS A 224 37.58 10.83 14.05
C CYS A 224 38.38 10.16 15.17
N CYS A 225 37.87 9.11 15.83
CA CYS A 225 38.45 8.58 17.06
C CYS A 225 38.68 7.05 17.02
N HIS A 226 39.55 6.58 17.92
CA HIS A 226 40.02 5.21 17.98
C HIS A 226 38.88 4.17 18.08
N PRO A 227 39.08 2.98 17.49
CA PRO A 227 38.14 1.87 17.58
C PRO A 227 37.73 1.55 19.03
N ILE A 228 36.43 1.40 19.29
CA ILE A 228 35.92 0.88 20.56
C ILE A 228 36.36 -0.58 20.64
N THR A 229 37.14 -0.93 21.66
CA THR A 229 37.67 -2.29 21.83
C THR A 229 36.54 -3.26 22.20
N SER A 230 36.65 -4.52 21.80
CA SER A 230 35.57 -5.52 21.98
C SER A 230 35.20 -5.82 23.44
N GLY A 231 36.03 -5.42 24.40
CA GLY A 231 35.78 -5.57 25.84
C GLY A 231 35.09 -4.37 26.49
N GLU A 232 34.94 -3.25 25.77
CA GLU A 232 34.23 -2.08 26.26
C GLU A 232 32.72 -2.21 26.02
N ASN A 233 31.91 -1.77 26.99
CA ASN A 233 30.48 -1.64 26.78
C ASN A 233 30.24 -0.54 25.73
N LEU A 234 29.93 -0.96 24.50
CA LEU A 234 29.67 -0.09 23.34
C LEU A 234 28.72 1.06 23.69
N VAL A 235 27.70 0.76 24.51
CA VAL A 235 26.68 1.72 24.90
C VAL A 235 27.25 2.79 25.82
N GLU A 236 27.99 2.37 26.85
CA GLU A 236 28.61 3.29 27.80
C GLU A 236 29.72 4.13 27.15
N SER A 237 30.57 3.53 26.32
CA SER A 237 31.62 4.25 25.60
C SER A 237 31.02 5.34 24.73
N MET A 238 30.05 5.00 23.87
CA MET A 238 29.36 5.97 23.00
C MET A 238 28.61 7.03 23.80
N ALA A 239 27.95 6.66 24.91
CA ALA A 239 27.23 7.61 25.75
C ALA A 239 28.17 8.64 26.40
N GLN A 240 29.31 8.20 26.95
CA GLN A 240 30.32 9.08 27.53
C GLN A 240 30.89 10.06 26.51
N ILE A 241 31.09 9.59 25.27
CA ILE A 241 31.61 10.42 24.17
C ILE A 241 30.62 11.53 23.80
N VAL A 242 29.35 11.16 23.60
CA VAL A 242 28.32 12.14 23.25
C VAL A 242 28.15 13.14 24.39
N GLN A 243 28.19 12.69 25.64
CA GLN A 243 28.15 13.56 26.82
C GLN A 243 29.32 14.55 26.88
N ARG A 244 30.54 14.15 26.48
CA ARG A 244 31.70 15.07 26.45
C ARG A 244 31.53 16.17 25.38
N LYS A 245 30.91 15.86 24.25
CA LYS A 245 30.68 16.82 23.15
C LYS A 245 29.41 17.65 23.32
N ASP A 246 28.42 17.12 24.03
CA ASP A 246 27.16 17.79 24.36
C ASP A 246 26.83 17.59 25.85
N PRO A 247 27.49 18.33 26.76
CA PRO A 247 27.33 18.16 28.21
C PRO A 247 25.95 18.58 28.73
N TYR A 248 25.16 19.29 27.91
CA TYR A 248 23.78 19.66 28.20
C TYR A 248 22.76 18.78 27.46
N GLY A 249 23.23 17.84 26.62
CA GLY A 249 22.40 16.83 26.00
C GLY A 249 21.73 15.98 27.08
N ILE A 250 20.44 15.71 26.92
CA ILE A 250 19.67 14.93 27.91
C ILE A 250 20.28 13.52 27.95
N LEU A 251 21.04 13.23 29.00
CA LEU A 251 21.87 12.03 29.15
C LEU A 251 21.13 10.71 28.88
N SER A 252 19.84 10.66 29.18
CA SER A 252 19.00 9.50 28.91
C SER A 252 18.76 9.25 27.42
N SER A 253 18.52 10.31 26.64
CA SER A 253 18.22 10.19 25.19
C SER A 253 19.39 9.58 24.40
N VAL A 254 20.62 9.87 24.83
CA VAL A 254 21.84 9.33 24.24
C VAL A 254 21.92 7.82 24.46
N HIS A 255 21.68 7.38 25.70
CA HIS A 255 21.74 5.96 26.05
C HIS A 255 20.68 5.16 25.30
N ASP A 256 19.49 5.72 25.13
CA ASP A 256 18.36 5.10 24.42
C ASP A 256 18.67 4.92 22.93
N ILE A 257 19.20 5.96 22.27
CA ILE A 257 19.58 5.92 20.85
C ILE A 257 20.72 4.94 20.63
N VAL A 258 21.75 5.00 21.47
CA VAL A 258 22.90 4.12 21.37
C VAL A 258 22.49 2.67 21.65
N HIS A 259 21.62 2.44 22.62
CA HIS A 259 21.08 1.11 22.89
C HIS A 259 20.33 0.58 21.66
N LEU A 260 19.41 1.34 21.08
CA LEU A 260 18.70 0.99 19.85
C LEU A 260 19.65 0.66 18.68
N LEU A 261 20.70 1.45 18.49
CA LEU A 261 21.72 1.16 17.48
C LEU A 261 22.53 -0.10 17.81
N SER A 262 22.83 -0.36 19.08
CA SER A 262 23.65 -1.49 19.53
C SER A 262 22.92 -2.83 19.46
N ILE A 263 21.61 -2.85 19.72
CA ILE A 263 20.76 -4.03 19.52
C ILE A 263 20.46 -4.28 18.05
N THR A 264 20.89 -3.39 17.16
CA THR A 264 20.82 -3.59 15.71
C THR A 264 22.05 -4.41 15.28
N PRO A 265 21.92 -5.73 15.04
CA PRO A 265 23.06 -6.56 14.59
C PRO A 265 23.62 -6.12 13.23
N CYS A 266 22.95 -5.19 12.56
CA CYS A 266 23.28 -4.75 11.22
C CYS A 266 24.19 -3.52 11.16
N CYS A 267 24.19 -2.61 12.14
CA CYS A 267 24.88 -1.32 12.00
C CYS A 267 26.39 -1.42 12.18
N PHE A 268 26.83 -2.33 13.05
CA PHE A 268 28.22 -2.46 13.45
C PHE A 268 28.83 -3.76 12.93
N GLN A 269 30.14 -3.73 12.74
CA GLN A 269 30.96 -4.89 12.41
C GLN A 269 32.14 -4.97 13.37
N MET A 270 32.52 -6.18 13.72
CA MET A 270 33.79 -6.44 14.40
C MET A 270 34.90 -6.48 13.35
N VAL A 271 35.99 -5.78 13.64
CA VAL A 271 37.20 -5.74 12.82
C VAL A 271 38.37 -6.15 13.70
N GLU A 272 39.00 -7.26 13.35
CA GLU A 272 40.25 -7.73 13.98
C GLU A 272 41.39 -6.75 13.65
N GLN A 273 42.20 -6.46 14.66
CA GLN A 273 43.37 -5.62 14.56
C GLN A 273 44.65 -6.46 14.53
N ALA A 274 45.75 -5.84 14.09
CA ALA A 274 47.05 -6.50 13.94
C ALA A 274 47.64 -7.01 15.27
N ASP A 275 47.19 -6.49 16.40
CA ASP A 275 47.60 -6.89 17.75
C ASP A 275 46.74 -8.00 18.37
N SER A 276 45.89 -8.66 17.55
CA SER A 276 44.90 -9.65 17.99
C SER A 276 43.75 -9.08 18.85
N SER A 277 43.63 -7.75 18.96
CA SER A 277 42.44 -7.12 19.54
C SER A 277 41.32 -7.00 18.50
N SER A 278 40.07 -6.98 18.96
CA SER A 278 38.90 -6.77 18.10
C SER A 278 38.31 -5.39 18.37
N SER A 279 37.80 -4.75 17.31
CA SER A 279 37.18 -3.44 17.41
C SER A 279 35.84 -3.33 16.73
N ILE A 280 34.98 -2.48 17.27
CA ILE A 280 33.64 -2.24 16.74
C ILE A 280 33.69 -1.00 15.84
N LYS A 281 33.26 -1.15 14.58
CA LYS A 281 33.13 -0.05 13.60
C LYS A 281 31.74 -0.06 12.98
N LEU A 282 31.25 1.11 12.55
CA LEU A 282 30.07 1.16 11.68
C LEU A 282 30.40 0.50 10.33
N LYS A 283 29.45 -0.29 9.81
CA LYS A 283 29.57 -0.81 8.44
C LYS A 283 29.57 0.35 7.43
N PRO A 284 30.25 0.20 6.28
CA PRO A 284 30.41 1.26 5.29
C PRO A 284 29.08 1.93 4.87
N GLU A 285 28.02 1.14 4.72
CA GLU A 285 26.69 1.60 4.31
C GLU A 285 25.99 2.52 5.32
N PHE A 286 26.44 2.57 6.59
CA PHE A 286 25.88 3.41 7.65
C PHE A 286 26.80 4.59 8.05
N GLN A 287 27.83 4.89 7.27
CA GLN A 287 28.79 5.98 7.59
C GLN A 287 28.31 7.40 7.19
N ASN A 288 27.06 7.54 6.77
CA ASN A 288 26.42 8.81 6.50
C ASN A 288 25.14 8.97 7.33
N TYR A 289 24.72 10.21 7.55
CA TYR A 289 23.58 10.53 8.42
C TYR A 289 22.26 9.95 7.91
N GLU A 290 22.02 10.02 6.61
CA GLU A 290 20.76 9.57 6.02
C GLU A 290 20.56 8.05 6.19
N SER A 291 21.60 7.27 5.94
CA SER A 291 21.56 5.81 6.07
C SER A 291 21.37 5.37 7.53
N ILE A 292 22.12 5.95 8.48
CA ILE A 292 21.96 5.58 9.90
C ILE A 292 20.62 6.07 10.47
N ARG A 293 20.12 7.23 10.01
CA ARG A 293 18.80 7.74 10.38
C ARG A 293 17.68 6.83 9.86
N ARG A 294 17.79 6.37 8.62
CA ARG A 294 16.83 5.43 8.04
C ARG A 294 16.79 4.10 8.80
N GLU A 295 17.95 3.58 9.20
CA GLU A 295 18.01 2.36 10.01
C GLU A 295 17.40 2.58 11.39
N TYR A 296 17.68 3.73 12.03
CA TYR A 296 17.07 4.12 13.30
C TYR A 296 15.53 4.19 13.21
N ASP A 297 14.98 4.90 12.24
CA ASP A 297 13.54 4.99 12.03
C ASP A 297 12.92 3.60 11.76
N SER A 298 13.61 2.76 10.97
CA SER A 298 13.18 1.40 10.67
C SER A 298 13.07 0.53 11.92
N ARG A 299 13.99 0.66 12.89
CA ARG A 299 13.93 -0.12 14.13
C ARG A 299 12.76 0.29 15.00
N ILE A 300 12.50 1.60 15.12
CA ILE A 300 11.36 2.08 15.89
C ILE A 300 10.05 1.58 15.29
N ILE A 301 9.91 1.63 13.96
CA ILE A 301 8.72 1.13 13.26
C ILE A 301 8.56 -0.38 13.48
N GLU A 302 9.64 -1.16 13.39
CA GLU A 302 9.61 -2.61 13.65
C GLU A 302 9.21 -2.93 15.11
N MET A 303 9.73 -2.20 16.09
CA MET A 303 9.33 -2.34 17.49
C MET A 303 7.86 -1.99 17.71
N ALA A 304 7.38 -0.93 17.06
CA ALA A 304 5.97 -0.54 17.09
C ALA A 304 5.07 -1.64 16.51
N MET A 305 5.43 -2.19 15.36
CA MET A 305 4.72 -3.31 14.74
C MET A 305 4.71 -4.55 15.65
N SER A 306 5.81 -4.82 16.34
CA SER A 306 5.92 -5.93 17.30
C SER A 306 5.09 -5.73 18.57
N ASN A 307 4.68 -4.48 18.85
CA ASN A 307 3.78 -4.12 19.95
C ASN A 307 2.38 -3.73 19.43
N ASP A 308 2.01 -4.23 18.25
CA ASP A 308 0.65 -4.09 17.69
C ASP A 308 0.22 -2.66 17.35
N PHE A 309 1.17 -1.75 17.11
CA PHE A 309 0.88 -0.40 16.64
C PHE A 309 0.88 -0.32 15.10
N CYS A 310 -0.14 0.33 14.53
CA CYS A 310 -0.37 0.38 13.08
C CYS A 310 -0.50 1.82 12.58
N LEU A 311 0.59 2.56 12.53
CA LEU A 311 0.60 3.94 12.05
C LEU A 311 0.70 4.01 10.52
N SER A 312 0.18 5.08 9.91
CA SER A 312 0.41 5.41 8.50
C SER A 312 1.78 6.05 8.29
N ALA A 313 2.25 6.08 7.04
CA ALA A 313 3.49 6.77 6.68
C ALA A 313 3.44 8.26 7.04
N GLU A 314 2.28 8.91 6.85
CA GLU A 314 2.03 10.28 7.27
C GLU A 314 2.17 10.42 8.80
N GLN A 315 1.56 9.52 9.58
CA GLN A 315 1.65 9.55 11.04
C GLN A 315 3.10 9.36 11.51
N TRP A 316 3.86 8.45 10.90
CA TRP A 316 5.28 8.26 11.21
C TRP A 316 6.11 9.50 10.86
N SER A 317 5.90 10.09 9.68
CA SER A 317 6.61 11.30 9.27
C SER A 317 6.37 12.43 10.26
N TYR A 318 5.11 12.64 10.65
CA TYR A 318 4.76 13.67 11.64
C TYR A 318 5.35 13.36 13.02
N LEU A 319 5.32 12.10 13.46
CA LEU A 319 5.85 11.68 14.75
C LEU A 319 7.38 11.87 14.85
N PHE A 320 8.11 11.53 13.79
CA PHE A 320 9.57 11.56 13.77
C PHE A 320 10.18 12.90 13.36
N TYR A 321 9.46 13.72 12.59
CA TYR A 321 9.98 14.94 11.97
C TYR A 321 9.10 16.18 12.18
N GLY A 322 7.90 16.03 12.75
CA GLY A 322 6.94 17.13 12.93
C GLY A 322 6.31 17.65 11.63
N ASN A 323 6.54 16.97 10.50
CA ASN A 323 6.06 17.37 9.19
C ASN A 323 5.77 16.14 8.30
N MET A 324 5.18 16.36 7.12
CA MET A 324 4.83 15.28 6.16
C MET A 324 5.85 15.12 5.03
N GLN A 325 7.01 15.79 5.09
CA GLN A 325 7.99 15.75 4.00
C GLN A 325 8.67 14.38 3.86
N HIS A 326 8.63 13.56 4.90
CA HIS A 326 9.29 12.25 4.96
C HIS A 326 8.29 11.09 4.78
N GLU A 327 7.05 11.36 4.33
CA GLU A 327 6.02 10.33 4.13
C GLU A 327 6.50 9.22 3.18
N PHE A 328 7.16 9.60 2.09
CA PHE A 328 7.66 8.64 1.10
C PHE A 328 8.73 7.73 1.71
N GLU A 329 9.68 8.28 2.46
CA GLU A 329 10.70 7.52 3.17
C GLU A 329 10.09 6.55 4.18
N MET A 330 9.07 6.98 4.94
CA MET A 330 8.37 6.10 5.89
C MET A 330 7.63 4.97 5.18
N ALA A 331 7.01 5.25 4.02
CA ALA A 331 6.36 4.23 3.20
C ALA A 331 7.37 3.18 2.67
N LEU A 332 8.56 3.60 2.25
CA LEU A 332 9.64 2.69 1.82
C LEU A 332 10.15 1.81 2.96
N ILE A 333 10.30 2.37 4.16
CA ILE A 333 10.67 1.59 5.35
C ILE A 333 9.58 0.55 5.64
N TYR A 334 8.31 0.95 5.64
CA TYR A 334 7.19 0.06 5.89
C TYR A 334 7.13 -1.08 4.85
N GLN A 335 7.35 -0.76 3.58
CA GLN A 335 7.41 -1.76 2.51
C GLN A 335 8.56 -2.76 2.73
N LYS A 336 9.73 -2.31 3.21
CA LYS A 336 10.87 -3.17 3.49
C LYS A 336 10.63 -4.08 4.71
N LEU A 337 9.89 -3.60 5.70
CA LEU A 337 9.51 -4.38 6.90
C LEU A 337 8.32 -5.32 6.65
N HIS A 338 7.61 -5.13 5.55
CA HIS A 338 6.50 -5.98 5.17
C HIS A 338 6.99 -7.39 4.82
N THR A 339 6.26 -8.39 5.29
CA THR A 339 6.55 -9.80 5.03
C THR A 339 5.30 -10.49 4.47
N PRO A 340 5.43 -11.67 3.83
CA PRO A 340 4.26 -12.42 3.36
C PRO A 340 3.23 -12.73 4.47
N GLN A 341 3.65 -12.75 5.74
CA GLN A 341 2.80 -13.00 6.92
C GLN A 341 2.15 -11.74 7.50
N SER A 342 2.56 -10.55 7.07
CA SER A 342 2.08 -9.27 7.63
C SER A 342 0.56 -9.14 7.57
N PHE A 343 -0.08 -9.63 6.49
CA PHE A 343 -1.54 -9.59 6.39
C PHE A 343 -2.18 -10.53 7.44
N THR A 344 -1.67 -11.74 7.62
CA THR A 344 -2.18 -12.68 8.64
C THR A 344 -2.03 -12.11 10.06
N THR A 345 -0.89 -11.46 10.35
CA THR A 345 -0.69 -10.77 11.63
C THR A 345 -1.69 -9.64 11.83
N ALA A 346 -1.91 -8.81 10.80
CA ALA A 346 -2.91 -7.74 10.85
C ALA A 346 -4.33 -8.28 11.08
N ILE A 347 -4.69 -9.42 10.50
CA ILE A 347 -6.02 -10.02 10.71
C ILE A 347 -6.25 -10.41 12.17
N ASN A 348 -5.24 -11.01 12.81
CA ASN A 348 -5.34 -11.39 14.22
C ASN A 348 -5.46 -10.15 15.10
N LEU A 349 -4.62 -9.13 14.86
CA LEU A 349 -4.69 -7.87 15.59
C LEU A 349 -6.05 -7.16 15.41
N PHE A 350 -6.55 -7.07 14.18
CA PHE A 350 -7.88 -6.54 13.89
C PHE A 350 -8.94 -7.25 14.73
N TYR A 351 -8.92 -8.58 14.74
CA TYR A 351 -9.92 -9.39 15.41
C TYR A 351 -9.88 -9.22 16.93
N ASP A 352 -8.68 -9.21 17.53
CA ASP A 352 -8.50 -9.03 18.96
C ASP A 352 -8.98 -7.63 19.39
N MET A 353 -8.60 -6.58 18.65
CA MET A 353 -9.08 -5.22 18.92
C MET A 353 -10.59 -5.06 18.74
N ALA A 354 -11.14 -5.62 17.65
CA ALA A 354 -12.55 -5.50 17.31
C ALA A 354 -13.44 -6.24 18.32
N LYS A 355 -13.00 -7.36 18.89
CA LYS A 355 -13.71 -8.08 19.94
C LYS A 355 -13.85 -7.29 21.24
N HIS A 356 -12.87 -6.47 21.56
CA HIS A 356 -12.88 -5.63 22.77
C HIS A 356 -13.66 -4.32 22.56
N ALA A 357 -13.79 -3.87 21.32
CA ALA A 357 -14.74 -2.83 20.95
C ALA A 357 -16.15 -3.43 20.87
N GLN A 358 -17.17 -2.75 21.38
CA GLN A 358 -18.57 -3.24 21.43
C GLN A 358 -19.26 -3.31 20.05
N GLY A 359 -18.60 -3.85 19.01
CA GLY A 359 -19.14 -4.01 17.65
C GLY A 359 -20.01 -5.27 17.51
N ASP A 360 -20.74 -5.37 16.39
CA ASP A 360 -21.51 -6.57 16.05
C ASP A 360 -20.58 -7.79 15.85
N PRO A 361 -20.66 -8.82 16.72
CA PRO A 361 -19.77 -9.96 16.66
C PRO A 361 -19.86 -10.74 15.35
N GLN A 362 -21.05 -10.79 14.73
CA GLN A 362 -21.24 -11.51 13.47
C GLN A 362 -20.51 -10.81 12.31
N THR A 363 -20.64 -9.49 12.21
CA THR A 363 -19.92 -8.70 11.20
C THR A 363 -18.40 -8.84 11.35
N ILE A 364 -17.89 -8.82 12.58
CA ILE A 364 -16.45 -8.99 12.86
C ILE A 364 -15.97 -10.38 12.43
N GLU A 365 -16.72 -11.44 12.74
CA GLU A 365 -16.37 -12.81 12.33
C GLU A 365 -16.39 -12.99 10.81
N HIS A 366 -17.38 -12.41 10.13
CA HIS A 366 -17.44 -12.41 8.66
C HIS A 366 -16.23 -11.68 8.05
N LEU A 367 -15.90 -10.49 8.55
CA LEU A 367 -14.73 -9.73 8.07
C LEU A 367 -13.44 -10.50 8.26
N ARG A 368 -13.26 -11.13 9.44
CA ARG A 368 -12.09 -11.99 9.71
C ARG A 368 -11.99 -13.11 8.67
N GLY A 369 -13.08 -13.86 8.46
CA GLY A 369 -13.10 -14.95 7.48
C GLY A 369 -12.80 -14.48 6.06
N TYR A 370 -13.32 -13.32 5.66
CA TYR A 370 -13.02 -12.72 4.36
C TYR A 370 -11.55 -12.32 4.24
N PHE A 371 -10.98 -11.64 5.23
CA PHE A 371 -9.56 -11.29 5.18
C PHE A 371 -8.65 -12.52 5.18
N GLN A 372 -8.99 -13.57 5.95
CA GLN A 372 -8.24 -14.84 5.93
C GLN A 372 -8.24 -15.51 4.56
N PHE A 373 -9.35 -15.41 3.82
CA PHE A 373 -9.36 -15.89 2.44
C PHE A 373 -8.42 -15.03 1.58
N LEU A 374 -8.55 -13.70 1.65
CA LEU A 374 -7.75 -12.78 0.85
C LEU A 374 -6.24 -12.88 1.14
N SER A 375 -5.84 -13.17 2.38
CA SER A 375 -4.44 -13.34 2.77
C SER A 375 -3.80 -14.60 2.21
N ASN A 376 -4.61 -15.61 1.88
CA ASN A 376 -4.16 -16.90 1.40
C ASN A 376 -4.28 -17.07 -0.13
N ILE A 377 -4.59 -15.99 -0.86
CA ILE A 377 -4.60 -15.99 -2.33
C ILE A 377 -3.22 -16.41 -2.84
N ASP A 378 -3.21 -17.42 -3.71
CA ASP A 378 -2.07 -17.91 -4.48
C ASP A 378 -2.12 -17.27 -5.88
N LEU A 379 -1.24 -16.31 -6.13
CA LEU A 379 -1.27 -15.49 -7.35
C LEU A 379 -1.10 -16.28 -8.64
N GLU A 380 -0.40 -17.41 -8.60
CA GLU A 380 -0.18 -18.25 -9.79
C GLU A 380 -1.34 -19.21 -9.97
N LYS A 381 -1.68 -19.95 -8.91
CA LYS A 381 -2.75 -20.96 -8.98
C LYS A 381 -4.11 -20.33 -9.20
N ASP A 382 -4.44 -19.28 -8.46
CA ASP A 382 -5.79 -18.69 -8.49
C ASP A 382 -6.00 -17.86 -9.77
N ALA A 383 -4.95 -17.28 -10.35
CA ALA A 383 -5.05 -16.57 -11.63
C ALA A 383 -5.35 -17.50 -12.81
N SER A 384 -4.91 -18.75 -12.73
CA SER A 384 -5.22 -19.76 -13.75
C SER A 384 -6.68 -20.22 -13.71
N GLN A 385 -7.40 -19.98 -12.61
CA GLN A 385 -8.72 -20.54 -12.34
C GLN A 385 -9.78 -19.44 -12.17
N TRP A 386 -10.62 -19.26 -13.20
CA TRP A 386 -11.68 -18.25 -13.19
C TRP A 386 -12.58 -18.30 -11.95
N TYR A 387 -12.90 -19.49 -11.44
CA TYR A 387 -13.73 -19.61 -10.24
C TYR A 387 -13.05 -19.06 -8.97
N GLN A 388 -11.74 -19.28 -8.78
CA GLN A 388 -10.98 -18.73 -7.63
C GLN A 388 -10.85 -17.23 -7.76
N TYR A 389 -10.50 -16.76 -8.96
CA TYR A 389 -10.43 -15.35 -9.29
C TYR A 389 -11.74 -14.61 -8.98
N THR A 390 -12.86 -15.11 -9.48
CA THR A 390 -14.19 -14.51 -9.25
C THR A 390 -14.60 -14.61 -7.78
N ALA A 391 -14.25 -15.69 -7.08
CA ALA A 391 -14.50 -15.83 -5.64
C ALA A 391 -13.74 -14.78 -4.81
N ALA A 392 -12.45 -14.58 -5.09
CA ALA A 392 -11.63 -13.58 -4.42
C ALA A 392 -12.21 -12.16 -4.59
N LEU A 393 -12.60 -11.80 -5.82
CA LEU A 393 -13.24 -10.52 -6.10
C LEU A 393 -14.60 -10.38 -5.40
N GLY A 394 -15.41 -11.45 -5.39
CA GLY A 394 -16.70 -11.47 -4.70
C GLY A 394 -16.57 -11.27 -3.19
N LEU A 395 -15.52 -11.81 -2.57
CA LEU A 395 -15.23 -11.61 -1.15
C LEU A 395 -14.75 -10.19 -0.87
N LEU A 396 -13.86 -9.63 -1.70
CA LEU A 396 -13.48 -8.22 -1.60
C LEU A 396 -14.69 -7.29 -1.70
N LYS A 397 -15.61 -7.55 -2.64
CA LYS A 397 -16.87 -6.81 -2.77
C LYS A 397 -17.68 -6.85 -1.47
N LYS A 398 -17.78 -8.02 -0.82
CA LYS A 398 -18.47 -8.19 0.46
C LYS A 398 -17.77 -7.40 1.57
N VAL A 399 -16.44 -7.39 1.63
CA VAL A 399 -15.66 -6.56 2.57
C VAL A 399 -16.02 -5.09 2.40
N LEU A 400 -15.93 -4.55 1.17
CA LEU A 400 -16.26 -3.16 0.87
C LEU A 400 -17.70 -2.81 1.26
N LYS A 401 -18.66 -3.70 0.97
CA LYS A 401 -20.07 -3.52 1.34
C LYS A 401 -20.28 -3.47 2.86
N LEU A 402 -19.58 -4.32 3.61
CA LEU A 402 -19.66 -4.33 5.08
C LEU A 402 -19.07 -3.05 5.67
N LEU A 403 -17.95 -2.55 5.17
CA LEU A 403 -17.39 -1.26 5.61
C LEU A 403 -18.37 -0.11 5.40
N ILE A 404 -19.04 -0.08 4.24
CA ILE A 404 -20.06 0.94 3.96
C ILE A 404 -21.20 0.89 4.98
N ASN A 405 -21.56 -0.30 5.46
CA ASN A 405 -22.61 -0.45 6.45
C ASN A 405 -22.14 -0.11 7.87
N LEU A 406 -20.87 -0.31 8.20
CA LEU A 406 -20.29 0.04 9.51
C LEU A 406 -20.14 1.55 9.72
N HIS A 407 -20.01 2.32 8.63
CA HIS A 407 -19.88 3.79 8.67
C HIS A 407 -21.20 4.56 8.51
N LYS A 408 -22.33 3.86 8.37
CA LYS A 408 -23.68 4.44 8.36
C LYS A 408 -24.34 4.24 9.72
#